data_AF-A0A086JLM3-F1
#
_entry.id   AF-A0A086JLM3-F1
#
_cell.length_a   1.000
_cell.length_b   1.000
_cell.length_c   1.000
_cell.angle_alpha   90.00
_cell.angle_beta   90.00
_cell.angle_gamma   90.00
#
_symmetry.space_group_name_H-M   'P 1'
#
loop_
_entity.id
_entity.type
_entity.pdbx_description
1 polymer ?
#
loop_
_entity_poly.entity_id
_entity_poly.type
_entity_poly.pdbx_seq_one_letter_code
_entity_poly.pdbx_strand_id
1 'polypeptide(L)'
;MDVEVTEEAQSRICRFSSLNHKFVDLESRIEKLTDALRTLRDAQEEAMIVVDPSDIMLKIGECFASADSDTIEEELDRQIAAKEAVLAECRDELEATKKEMTELKTKLYGEFGDRINLDKGVRLGPPQREEGKKETGLRPNTRACQQERERHRKKRTTRERVRQDRERD
;
A
#
# COMPACT_ATOMS: atom_id res chain seq x y z
N MET A 1 9.39 -21.08 34.51
CA MET A 1 9.65 -19.72 34.99
C MET A 1 8.70 -18.79 34.27
N ASP A 2 7.65 -18.39 34.97
CA ASP A 2 6.74 -17.35 34.55
C ASP A 2 7.50 -16.03 34.46
N VAL A 3 7.32 -15.29 33.38
CA VAL A 3 7.87 -13.94 33.25
C VAL A 3 6.96 -13.04 34.06
N GLU A 4 7.48 -12.47 35.14
CA GLU A 4 6.76 -11.41 35.85
C GLU A 4 6.60 -10.21 34.90
N VAL A 5 5.35 -9.90 34.55
CA VAL A 5 5.03 -8.72 33.77
C VAL A 5 5.18 -7.52 34.71
N THR A 6 6.28 -6.80 34.57
CA THR A 6 6.48 -5.53 35.29
C THR A 6 5.49 -4.48 34.77
N GLU A 7 5.14 -3.51 35.63
CA GLU A 7 4.29 -2.38 35.20
C GLU A 7 4.88 -1.64 34.00
N GLU A 8 6.21 -1.56 33.94
CA GLU A 8 6.94 -0.93 32.83
C GLU A 8 6.73 -1.69 31.51
N ALA A 9 6.75 -3.02 31.54
CA ALA A 9 6.45 -3.83 30.37
C ALA A 9 5.00 -3.68 29.90
N GLN A 10 4.05 -3.66 30.82
CA GLN A 10 2.64 -3.45 30.50
C GLN A 10 2.43 -2.06 29.87
N SER A 11 3.10 -1.03 30.38
CA SER A 11 3.10 0.31 29.80
C SER A 11 3.64 0.31 28.36
N ARG A 12 4.72 -0.43 28.09
CA ARG A 12 5.29 -0.55 26.73
C ARG A 12 4.34 -1.29 25.77
N ILE A 13 3.64 -2.33 26.25
CA ILE A 13 2.62 -3.04 25.46
C ILE A 13 1.46 -2.11 25.10
N CYS A 14 0.93 -1.36 26.09
CA CYS A 14 -0.12 -0.38 25.85
C CYS A 14 0.32 0.70 24.86
N ARG A 15 1.54 1.23 25.03
CA ARG A 15 2.13 2.22 24.11
C ARG A 15 2.24 1.68 22.69
N PHE A 16 2.74 0.46 22.52
CA PHE A 16 2.86 -0.19 21.22
C PHE A 16 1.50 -0.35 20.53
N SER A 17 0.46 -0.77 21.28
CA SER A 17 -0.91 -0.85 20.75
C SER A 17 -1.44 0.52 20.32
N SER A 18 -1.23 1.57 21.10
CA SER A 18 -1.62 2.94 20.72
C SER A 18 -0.90 3.44 19.46
N LEU A 19 0.41 3.19 19.35
CA LEU A 19 1.19 3.56 18.17
C LEU A 19 0.73 2.80 16.92
N ASN A 20 0.36 1.53 17.08
CA ASN A 20 -0.18 0.74 15.97
C ASN A 20 -1.51 1.29 15.46
N HIS A 21 -2.43 1.69 16.35
CA HIS A 21 -3.67 2.36 15.94
C HIS A 21 -3.37 3.66 15.22
N LYS A 22 -2.49 4.49 15.79
CA LYS A 22 -2.05 5.75 15.17
C LYS A 22 -1.45 5.52 13.78
N PHE A 23 -0.64 4.49 13.61
CA PHE A 23 -0.03 4.14 12.33
C PHE A 23 -1.11 3.82 11.27
N VAL A 24 -2.07 2.97 11.60
CA VAL A 24 -3.18 2.61 10.68
C VAL A 24 -4.02 3.85 10.33
N ASP A 25 -4.30 4.71 11.32
CA ASP A 25 -5.05 5.94 11.10
C ASP A 25 -4.29 6.91 10.17
N LEU A 26 -2.97 7.02 10.35
CA LEU A 26 -2.11 7.84 9.50
C LEU A 26 -2.02 7.29 8.08
N GLU A 27 -1.88 5.96 7.89
CA GLU A 27 -1.91 5.34 6.57
C GLU A 27 -3.24 5.62 5.85
N SER A 28 -4.37 5.42 6.53
CA SER A 28 -5.69 5.70 5.96
C SER A 28 -5.86 7.19 5.63
N ARG A 29 -5.33 8.08 6.46
CA ARG A 29 -5.37 9.53 6.21
C ARG A 29 -4.52 9.91 5.00
N ILE A 30 -3.33 9.35 4.86
CA ILE A 30 -2.42 9.56 3.73
C ILE A 30 -3.09 9.09 2.42
N GLU A 31 -3.73 7.92 2.43
CA GLU A 31 -4.46 7.40 1.27
C GLU A 31 -5.58 8.37 0.85
N LYS A 32 -6.44 8.78 1.79
CA LYS A 32 -7.53 9.74 1.53
C LYS A 32 -7.02 11.09 1.01
N LEU A 33 -5.93 11.61 1.57
CA LEU A 33 -5.33 12.87 1.11
C LEU A 33 -4.74 12.73 -0.30
N THR A 34 -4.12 11.58 -0.60
CA THR A 34 -3.56 11.29 -1.92
C THR A 34 -4.67 11.21 -2.98
N ASP A 35 -5.77 10.52 -2.67
CA ASP A 35 -6.94 10.46 -3.55
C ASP A 35 -7.57 11.84 -3.76
N ALA A 36 -7.74 12.62 -2.68
CA ALA A 36 -8.28 13.97 -2.77
C ALA A 36 -7.39 14.90 -3.62
N LEU A 37 -6.07 14.78 -3.50
CA LEU A 37 -5.12 15.52 -4.33
C LEU A 37 -5.22 15.12 -5.80
N ARG A 38 -5.33 13.82 -6.12
CA ARG A 38 -5.57 13.36 -7.48
C ARG A 38 -6.85 14.00 -8.03
N THR A 39 -7.96 13.93 -7.30
CA THR A 39 -9.23 14.54 -7.73
C THR A 39 -9.12 16.05 -7.96
N LEU A 40 -8.36 16.78 -7.14
CA LEU A 40 -8.15 18.21 -7.35
C LEU A 40 -7.29 18.50 -8.58
N ARG A 41 -6.25 17.69 -8.84
CA ARG A 41 -5.43 17.84 -10.05
C ARG A 41 -6.19 17.49 -11.31
N ASP A 42 -6.98 16.41 -11.27
CA ASP A 42 -7.88 16.07 -12.38
C ASP A 42 -8.85 17.24 -12.65
N ALA A 43 -9.43 17.83 -11.59
CA ALA A 43 -10.30 19.01 -11.74
C ALA A 43 -9.58 20.24 -12.31
N GLN A 44 -8.31 20.46 -11.93
CA GLN A 44 -7.47 21.53 -12.48
C GLN A 44 -7.17 21.31 -13.98
N GLU A 45 -6.85 20.08 -14.38
CA GLU A 45 -6.62 19.75 -15.80
C GLU A 45 -7.89 19.95 -16.63
N GLU A 46 -9.05 19.51 -16.13
CA GLU A 46 -10.34 19.71 -16.80
C GLU A 46 -10.71 21.20 -16.89
N ALA A 47 -10.46 21.98 -15.84
CA ALA A 47 -10.72 23.43 -15.86
C ALA A 47 -9.96 24.16 -16.98
N MET A 48 -8.74 23.71 -17.32
CA MET A 48 -7.95 24.28 -18.42
C MET A 48 -8.52 23.97 -19.82
N ILE A 49 -9.33 22.91 -19.95
CA ILE A 49 -9.90 22.47 -21.23
C ILE A 49 -11.23 23.19 -21.52
N VAL A 50 -11.89 23.70 -20.48
CA VAL A 50 -13.18 24.40 -20.61
C VAL A 50 -13.00 25.70 -21.40
N VAL A 51 -13.89 25.90 -22.39
CA VAL A 51 -13.84 27.06 -23.29
C VAL A 51 -14.53 28.28 -22.69
N ASP A 52 -15.64 28.08 -21.97
CA ASP A 52 -16.36 29.14 -21.28
C ASP A 52 -16.20 29.00 -19.76
N PRO A 53 -15.45 29.90 -19.10
CA PRO A 53 -15.24 29.86 -17.65
C PRO A 53 -16.52 29.84 -16.82
N SER A 54 -17.63 30.35 -17.36
CA SER A 54 -18.92 30.36 -16.68
C SER A 54 -19.56 28.96 -16.52
N ASP A 55 -19.05 27.97 -17.26
CA ASP A 55 -19.45 26.56 -17.11
C ASP A 55 -18.82 25.90 -15.87
N ILE A 56 -17.84 26.55 -15.24
CA ILE A 56 -17.19 26.07 -14.01
C ILE A 56 -17.81 26.77 -12.80
N MET A 57 -18.15 25.98 -11.78
CA MET A 57 -18.66 26.49 -10.51
C MET A 57 -17.88 25.93 -9.33
N LEU A 58 -17.58 26.79 -8.36
CA LEU A 58 -16.99 26.40 -7.10
C LEU A 58 -18.08 25.86 -6.17
N LYS A 59 -17.82 24.70 -5.55
CA LYS A 59 -18.70 24.13 -4.54
C LYS A 59 -18.29 24.61 -3.15
N ILE A 60 -19.19 25.29 -2.45
CA ILE A 60 -19.00 25.78 -1.09
C ILE A 60 -20.08 25.16 -0.21
N GLY A 61 -19.72 24.14 0.56
CA GLY A 61 -20.67 23.34 1.33
C GLY A 61 -21.65 22.61 0.40
N GLU A 62 -22.92 23.03 0.43
CA GLU A 62 -23.99 22.50 -0.44
C GLU A 62 -24.37 23.46 -1.57
N CYS A 63 -23.75 24.64 -1.63
CA CYS A 63 -24.02 25.65 -2.64
C CYS A 63 -22.97 25.59 -3.76
N PHE A 64 -23.38 26.05 -4.95
CA PHE A 64 -22.48 26.28 -6.08
C PHE A 64 -22.48 27.76 -6.41
N ALA A 65 -21.30 28.35 -6.57
CA ALA A 65 -21.12 29.74 -6.93
C ALA A 65 -20.26 29.83 -8.19
N SER A 66 -20.67 30.66 -9.14
CA SER A 66 -19.82 31.06 -10.25
C SER A 66 -18.73 32.01 -9.75
N ALA A 67 -17.56 31.88 -10.34
CA ALA A 67 -16.42 32.76 -10.11
C ALA A 67 -15.70 32.98 -11.45
N ASP A 68 -14.82 33.98 -11.51
CA ASP A 68 -13.95 34.14 -12.67
C ASP A 68 -12.86 33.05 -12.71
N SER A 69 -12.23 32.89 -13.87
CA SER A 69 -11.18 31.90 -14.11
C SER A 69 -10.04 32.02 -13.10
N ASP A 70 -9.57 33.25 -12.88
CA ASP A 70 -8.45 33.52 -11.98
C ASP A 70 -8.76 33.05 -10.55
N THR A 71 -9.96 33.34 -10.05
CA THR A 71 -10.42 32.90 -8.72
C THR A 71 -10.53 31.37 -8.64
N ILE A 72 -10.99 30.71 -9.71
CA ILE A 72 -11.10 29.25 -9.77
C ILE A 72 -9.71 28.60 -9.71
N GLU A 73 -8.77 29.10 -10.51
CA GLU A 73 -7.38 28.60 -10.54
C GLU A 73 -6.68 28.83 -9.19
N GLU A 74 -6.78 30.03 -8.63
CA GLU A 74 -6.23 30.36 -7.31
C GLU A 74 -6.79 29.46 -6.21
N GLU A 75 -8.10 29.19 -6.23
CA GLU A 75 -8.75 28.32 -5.25
C GLU A 75 -8.28 26.86 -5.38
N LEU A 76 -8.14 26.35 -6.60
CA LEU A 76 -7.61 25.01 -6.86
C LEU A 76 -6.17 24.89 -6.37
N ASP A 77 -5.30 25.83 -6.73
CA ASP A 77 -3.90 25.85 -6.30
C ASP A 77 -3.78 25.93 -4.78
N ARG A 78 -4.58 26.78 -4.14
CA ARG A 78 -4.63 26.90 -2.68
C ARG A 78 -5.02 25.57 -2.02
N GLN A 79 -6.05 24.90 -2.53
CA GLN A 79 -6.49 23.61 -1.98
C GLN A 79 -5.46 22.51 -2.19
N ILE A 80 -4.82 22.47 -3.35
CA ILE A 80 -3.74 21.51 -3.65
C ILE A 80 -2.57 21.73 -2.69
N ALA A 81 -2.05 22.97 -2.61
CA ALA A 81 -0.93 23.29 -1.73
C ALA A 81 -1.22 23.00 -0.25
N ALA A 82 -2.43 23.34 0.23
CA ALA A 82 -2.85 23.04 1.59
C ALA A 82 -2.88 21.53 1.88
N LYS A 83 -3.41 20.72 0.95
CA LYS A 83 -3.44 19.26 1.13
C LYS A 83 -2.06 18.62 0.99
N GLU A 84 -1.19 19.14 0.13
CA GLU A 84 0.20 18.67 0.01
C GLU A 84 0.99 18.91 1.29
N ALA A 85 0.83 20.08 1.92
CA ALA A 85 1.45 20.38 3.22
C ALA A 85 1.01 19.37 4.30
N VAL A 86 -0.31 19.15 4.43
CA VAL A 86 -0.85 18.18 5.39
C VAL A 86 -0.40 16.75 5.08
N LEU A 87 -0.30 16.39 3.80
CA LEU A 87 0.20 15.08 3.38
C LEU A 87 1.67 14.88 3.77
N ALA A 88 2.51 15.90 3.62
CA ALA A 88 3.90 15.87 4.04
C ALA A 88 4.02 15.69 5.57
N GLU A 89 3.26 16.47 6.36
CA GLU A 89 3.22 16.32 7.81
C GLU A 89 2.78 14.92 8.25
N CYS A 90 1.74 14.36 7.61
CA CYS A 90 1.27 13.01 7.92
C CYS A 90 2.33 11.94 7.62
N ARG A 91 3.11 12.11 6.54
CA ARG A 91 4.19 11.18 6.18
C ARG A 91 5.35 11.25 7.18
N ASP A 92 5.73 12.45 7.60
CA ASP A 92 6.76 12.64 8.62
C ASP A 92 6.33 12.02 9.96
N GLU A 93 5.07 12.23 10.35
CA GLU A 93 4.51 11.62 11.56
C GLU A 93 4.41 10.10 11.47
N LEU A 94 4.10 9.55 10.29
CA LEU A 94 4.07 8.11 10.04
C LEU A 94 5.47 7.49 10.22
N GLU A 95 6.51 8.09 9.64
CA GLU A 95 7.89 7.61 9.77
C GLU A 95 8.40 7.72 11.21
N ALA A 96 8.07 8.80 11.93
CA ALA A 96 8.37 8.92 13.36
C ALA A 96 7.69 7.82 14.19
N THR A 97 6.40 7.56 13.92
CA THR A 97 5.62 6.51 14.59
C THR A 97 6.21 5.13 14.32
N LYS A 98 6.59 4.85 13.07
CA LYS A 98 7.22 3.58 12.64
C LYS A 98 8.58 3.35 13.31
N LYS A 99 9.37 4.41 13.48
CA LYS A 99 10.64 4.35 14.20
C LYS A 99 10.42 4.00 15.67
N GLU A 100 9.50 4.68 16.34
CA GLU A 100 9.15 4.40 17.74
C GLU A 100 8.62 2.98 17.93
N MET A 101 7.74 2.52 17.03
CA MET A 101 7.24 1.13 17.03
C MET A 101 8.36 0.10 16.89
N THR A 102 9.35 0.36 16.02
CA THR A 102 10.49 -0.55 15.79
C THR A 102 11.37 -0.65 17.04
N GLU A 103 11.66 0.48 17.69
CA GLU A 103 12.43 0.53 18.93
C GLU A 103 11.71 -0.21 20.08
N LEU A 104 10.40 -0.01 20.23
CA LEU A 104 9.58 -0.70 21.22
C LEU A 104 9.48 -2.20 20.92
N LYS A 105 9.35 -2.59 19.65
CA LYS A 105 9.33 -3.99 19.23
C LYS A 105 10.60 -4.71 19.66
N THR A 106 11.77 -4.13 19.40
CA THR A 106 13.07 -4.72 19.81
C THR A 106 13.17 -4.87 21.34
N LYS A 107 12.75 -3.86 22.11
CA LYS A 107 12.75 -3.93 23.59
C LYS A 107 11.82 -5.03 24.11
N LEU A 108 10.60 -5.10 23.59
CA LEU A 108 9.60 -6.07 24.00
C LEU A 108 10.02 -7.52 23.65
N TYR A 109 10.58 -7.76 22.47
CA TYR A 109 11.11 -9.08 22.11
C TYR A 109 12.37 -9.45 22.90
N GLY A 110 13.19 -8.47 23.31
CA GLY A 110 14.35 -8.71 24.17
C GLY A 110 13.97 -9.16 25.58
N GLU A 111 12.88 -8.62 26.14
CA GLU A 111 12.41 -8.93 27.50
C GLU A 111 11.50 -10.17 27.55
N PHE A 112 10.62 -10.35 26.57
CA PHE A 112 9.59 -11.40 26.59
C PHE A 112 9.84 -12.55 25.59
N GLY A 113 10.76 -12.40 24.64
CA GLY A 113 11.04 -13.39 23.60
C GLY A 113 9.79 -13.78 22.81
N ASP A 114 9.63 -15.07 22.53
CA ASP A 114 8.49 -15.63 21.78
C ASP A 114 7.20 -15.74 22.61
N ARG A 115 7.19 -15.26 23.87
CA ARG A 115 6.02 -15.35 24.76
C ARG A 115 4.98 -14.26 24.50
N ILE A 116 5.30 -13.25 23.69
CA ILE A 116 4.38 -12.17 23.31
C ILE A 116 4.11 -12.18 21.81
N ASN A 117 2.85 -11.95 21.43
CA ASN A 117 2.45 -11.86 20.03
C ASN A 117 2.03 -10.43 19.69
N LEU A 118 2.99 -9.63 19.22
CA LEU A 118 2.79 -8.23 18.82
C LEU A 118 2.24 -8.08 17.39
N ASP A 119 2.07 -9.18 16.66
CA ASP A 119 1.78 -9.20 15.22
C ASP A 119 0.30 -8.95 14.87
N LYS A 120 -0.61 -8.84 15.85
CA LYS A 120 -2.04 -8.69 15.55
C LYS A 120 -2.47 -7.27 15.13
N GLY A 121 -1.52 -6.37 14.87
CA GLY A 121 -1.78 -4.96 14.62
C GLY A 121 -1.50 -4.47 13.20
N VAL A 122 -0.29 -4.70 12.67
CA VAL A 122 0.18 -4.17 11.38
C VAL A 122 1.31 -5.08 10.88
N ARG A 123 1.24 -5.52 9.62
CA ARG A 123 2.39 -6.11 8.92
C ARG A 123 3.41 -5.00 8.64
N LEU A 124 4.20 -4.63 9.63
CA LEU A 124 5.50 -4.03 9.34
C LEU A 124 6.29 -5.09 8.60
N GLY A 125 6.67 -4.79 7.35
CA GLY A 125 7.50 -5.66 6.53
C GLY A 125 8.66 -6.26 7.36
N PRO A 126 9.04 -7.52 7.08
CA PRO A 126 9.84 -8.30 8.01
C PRO A 126 11.12 -7.56 8.41
N PRO A 127 11.50 -7.56 9.70
CA PRO A 127 12.81 -7.08 10.10
C PRO A 127 13.84 -7.95 9.39
N GLN A 128 14.74 -7.32 8.64
CA GLN A 128 15.85 -8.03 7.98
C GLN A 128 16.74 -8.63 9.07
N ARG A 129 16.49 -9.89 9.42
CA ARG A 129 17.54 -10.78 9.89
C ARG A 129 18.21 -11.33 8.63
N GLU A 130 19.49 -11.01 8.45
CA GLU A 130 20.36 -11.74 7.54
C GLU A 130 20.44 -13.19 8.04
N GLU A 131 19.45 -14.00 7.67
CA GLU A 131 19.53 -15.44 7.82
C GLU A 131 20.17 -16.01 6.55
N GLY A 132 21.32 -16.65 6.76
CA GLY A 132 22.16 -17.20 5.72
C GLY A 132 21.37 -18.03 4.72
N LYS A 133 21.45 -17.63 3.45
CA LYS A 133 20.94 -18.37 2.30
C LYS A 133 21.59 -19.76 2.25
N LYS A 134 20.88 -20.76 2.74
CA LYS A 134 20.98 -22.15 2.26
C LYS A 134 19.58 -22.65 1.95
N GLU A 135 19.05 -22.22 0.81
CA GLU A 135 18.05 -23.00 0.09
C GLU A 135 18.40 -23.04 -1.39
N THR A 136 19.00 -24.17 -1.77
CA THR A 136 18.94 -24.73 -3.11
C THR A 136 17.48 -24.92 -3.50
N GLY A 137 16.94 -23.97 -4.26
CA GLY A 137 15.58 -24.04 -4.80
C GLY A 137 15.57 -23.41 -6.18
N LEU A 138 16.03 -24.18 -7.16
CA LEU A 138 16.02 -23.82 -8.58
C LEU A 138 14.57 -23.48 -8.99
N ARG A 139 14.23 -22.19 -9.10
CA ARG A 139 12.96 -21.77 -9.69
C ARG A 139 13.06 -22.00 -11.20
N PRO A 140 12.20 -22.83 -11.83
CA PRO A 140 12.23 -22.97 -13.27
C PRO A 140 11.82 -21.66 -13.92
N ASN A 141 12.73 -21.08 -14.71
CA ASN A 141 12.49 -19.91 -15.54
C ASN A 141 11.24 -20.15 -16.40
N THR A 142 10.37 -19.14 -16.46
CA THR A 142 9.08 -19.09 -17.18
C THR A 142 9.16 -19.57 -18.63
N ARG A 143 10.35 -19.55 -19.25
CA ARG A 143 10.60 -20.15 -20.58
C ARG A 143 10.50 -21.68 -20.63
N ALA A 144 10.91 -22.41 -19.59
CA ALA A 144 10.85 -23.88 -19.57
C ALA A 144 9.40 -24.40 -19.50
N CYS A 145 8.54 -23.71 -18.75
CA CYS A 145 7.11 -24.05 -18.65
C CYS A 145 6.36 -23.80 -19.97
N GLN A 146 6.77 -22.78 -20.75
CA GLN A 146 6.22 -22.55 -22.09
C GLN A 146 6.62 -23.65 -23.08
N GLN A 147 7.89 -24.09 -23.07
CA GLN A 147 8.38 -25.14 -23.97
C GLN A 147 7.76 -26.52 -23.70
N GLU A 148 7.53 -26.88 -22.44
CA GLU A 148 6.87 -28.17 -22.13
C GLU A 148 5.40 -28.20 -22.53
N ARG A 149 4.68 -27.07 -22.38
CA ARG A 149 3.29 -26.95 -22.85
C ARG A 149 3.17 -27.12 -24.37
N GLU A 150 4.11 -26.58 -25.15
CA GLU A 150 4.12 -26.78 -26.60
C GLU A 150 4.46 -28.23 -27.00
N ARG A 151 5.41 -28.88 -26.30
CA ARG A 151 5.74 -30.30 -26.55
C ARG A 151 4.54 -31.21 -26.27
N HIS A 152 3.79 -30.96 -25.20
CA HIS A 152 2.57 -31.72 -24.90
C HIS A 152 1.46 -31.48 -25.92
N ARG A 153 1.30 -30.24 -26.43
CA ARG A 153 0.33 -29.91 -27.49
C ARG A 153 0.66 -30.66 -28.80
N LYS A 154 1.92 -30.68 -29.22
CA LYS A 154 2.36 -31.41 -30.43
C LYS A 154 2.18 -32.93 -30.29
N LYS A 155 2.51 -33.52 -29.13
CA LYS A 155 2.31 -34.96 -28.89
C LYS A 155 0.84 -35.38 -28.94
N ARG A 156 -0.10 -34.54 -28.47
CA ARG A 156 -1.54 -34.82 -28.59
C ARG A 156 -1.99 -34.85 -30.05
N THR A 157 -1.61 -33.85 -30.85
CA THR A 157 -1.96 -33.80 -32.28
C THR A 157 -1.38 -34.94 -33.10
N THR A 158 -0.16 -35.42 -32.79
CA THR A 158 0.43 -36.55 -33.51
C THR A 158 -0.24 -37.88 -33.14
N ARG A 159 -0.61 -38.08 -31.87
CA ARG A 159 -1.34 -39.29 -31.44
C ARG A 159 -2.75 -39.36 -32.01
N GLU A 160 -3.39 -38.22 -32.22
CA GLU A 160 -4.74 -38.14 -32.80
C GLU A 160 -4.72 -38.43 -34.31
N ARG A 161 -3.69 -37.96 -35.03
CA ARG A 161 -3.48 -38.31 -36.45
C ARG A 161 -3.16 -39.80 -36.65
N VAL A 162 -2.28 -40.38 -35.82
CA VAL A 162 -1.95 -41.81 -35.88
C VAL A 162 -3.15 -42.71 -35.53
N ARG A 163 -4.12 -42.21 -34.74
CA ARG A 163 -5.38 -42.92 -34.50
C ARG A 163 -6.31 -42.85 -35.71
N GLN A 164 -6.45 -41.69 -36.35
CA GLN A 164 -7.28 -41.55 -37.55
C GLN A 164 -6.74 -42.34 -38.76
N ASP A 165 -5.42 -42.46 -38.90
CA ASP A 165 -4.82 -43.23 -40.00
C ASP A 165 -4.92 -44.75 -39.79
N ARG A 166 -5.15 -45.24 -38.56
CA ARG A 166 -5.38 -46.68 -38.27
C ARG A 166 -6.84 -47.12 -38.39
N GLU A 167 -7.77 -46.19 -38.49
CA GLU A 167 -9.20 -46.48 -38.72
C GLU A 167 -9.59 -46.37 -40.20
N ARG A 168 -8.60 -46.18 -41.10
CA ARG A 168 -8.78 -46.02 -42.55
C ARG A 168 -8.05 -47.07 -43.40
N ASP A 169 -7.47 -48.10 -42.77
CA ASP A 169 -6.96 -49.32 -43.40
C ASP A 169 -7.79 -50.54 -42.95
#